data_AF-A0A3S0F206-F1
#
_entry.id   AF-A0A3S0F206-F1
#
_cell.length_a   1.000
_cell.length_b   1.000
_cell.length_c   1.000
_cell.angle_alpha   90.00
_cell.angle_beta   90.00
_cell.angle_gamma   90.00
#
_symmetry.space_group_name_H-M   'P 1'
#
loop_
_entity.id
_entity.type
_entity.pdbx_description
1 polymer ?
#
loop_
_entity_poly.entity_id
_entity_poly.type
_entity_poly.pdbx_seq_one_letter_code
_entity_poly.pdbx_strand_id
1 'polypeptide(L)'
;MSAQSYVSPTLYQLAGSGMHVTYSSTGVDGRPHLHFHDSQHNQNFSGDQIRNVTCDLGVLVSVSLQQTVDAGSTSFSLLIPRVNLQSGEIGHVSTEAVLTVHRLSVVPVFNHGQLDHYTVSKLNGTARHVLL
;
A
#
# COMPACT_ATOMS: atom_id res chain seq x y z
N MET A 1 9.32 -15.94 34.82
CA MET A 1 9.60 -15.15 33.61
C MET A 1 8.26 -14.91 32.93
N SER A 2 7.77 -13.68 32.87
CA SER A 2 6.55 -13.35 32.14
C SER A 2 6.81 -13.58 30.65
N ALA A 3 5.96 -14.32 29.95
CA ALA A 3 6.09 -14.48 28.51
C ALA A 3 5.85 -13.12 27.83
N GLN A 4 6.82 -12.66 27.06
CA GLN A 4 6.66 -11.43 26.28
C GLN A 4 5.74 -11.71 25.09
N SER A 5 4.59 -11.04 25.05
CA SER A 5 3.66 -11.17 23.92
C SER A 5 4.09 -10.28 22.78
N TYR A 6 4.39 -10.89 21.64
CA TYR A 6 4.61 -10.19 20.39
C TYR A 6 3.33 -10.17 19.57
N VAL A 7 3.09 -9.04 18.91
CA VAL A 7 1.94 -8.80 18.04
C VAL A 7 2.40 -8.29 16.68
N SER A 8 1.68 -8.68 15.63
CA SER A 8 1.84 -8.07 14.31
C SER A 8 1.06 -6.75 14.23
N PRO A 9 1.63 -5.69 13.62
CA PRO A 9 0.91 -4.44 13.46
C PRO A 9 -0.32 -4.62 12.57
N THR A 10 -1.37 -3.88 12.89
CA THR A 10 -2.59 -3.81 12.05
C THR A 10 -2.74 -2.47 11.36
N LEU A 11 -2.07 -1.42 11.85
CA LEU A 11 -2.09 -0.05 11.32
C LEU A 11 -0.68 0.43 10.99
N TYR A 12 -0.53 1.02 9.80
CA TYR A 12 0.69 1.61 9.28
C TYR A 12 0.40 3.06 8.86
N GLN A 13 1.27 3.99 9.27
CA GLN A 13 1.22 5.40 8.88
C GLN A 13 2.59 5.77 8.32
N LEU A 14 2.64 6.05 7.02
CA LEU A 14 3.87 6.14 6.24
C LEU A 14 3.87 7.42 5.40
N ALA A 15 5.05 8.00 5.21
CA ALA A 15 5.23 9.17 4.34
C ALA A 15 6.61 9.16 3.66
N GLY A 16 6.70 9.81 2.51
CA GLY A 16 7.92 9.91 1.71
C GLY A 16 7.61 10.34 0.28
N SER A 17 8.57 11.01 -0.38
CA SER A 17 8.41 11.49 -1.76
C SER A 17 7.14 12.32 -2.02
N GLY A 18 6.66 13.07 -1.02
CA GLY A 18 5.42 13.86 -1.13
C GLY A 18 4.12 13.06 -1.00
N MET A 19 4.21 11.77 -0.68
CA MET A 19 3.06 10.91 -0.41
C MET A 19 2.84 10.71 1.10
N HIS A 20 1.59 10.60 1.49
CA HIS A 20 1.11 10.17 2.80
C HIS A 20 0.19 8.97 2.63
N VAL A 21 0.45 7.88 3.36
CA VAL A 21 -0.31 6.64 3.26
C VAL A 21 -0.65 6.14 4.65
N THR A 22 -1.93 5.89 4.88
CA THR A 22 -2.39 5.15 6.06
C THR A 22 -3.01 3.85 5.59
N TYR A 23 -2.48 2.71 6.05
CA TYR A 23 -3.01 1.39 5.75
C TYR A 23 -3.39 0.67 7.04
N SER A 24 -4.62 0.16 7.08
CA SER A 24 -5.09 -0.74 8.13
C SER A 24 -5.46 -2.08 7.51
N SER A 25 -4.88 -3.17 8.02
CA SER A 25 -5.19 -4.54 7.57
C SER A 25 -6.61 -5.00 7.93
N THR A 26 -7.24 -4.34 8.90
CA THR A 26 -8.64 -4.52 9.31
C THR A 26 -9.17 -3.21 9.90
N GLY A 27 -10.48 -2.99 9.86
CA GLY A 27 -11.18 -1.86 10.47
C GLY A 27 -12.36 -2.35 11.33
N VAL A 28 -13.15 -1.42 11.86
CA VAL A 28 -14.37 -1.74 12.65
C VAL A 28 -15.40 -2.55 11.85
N ASP A 29 -15.34 -2.48 10.52
CA ASP A 29 -16.14 -3.24 9.57
C ASP A 29 -15.52 -4.61 9.21
N GLY A 30 -14.40 -4.97 9.83
CA GLY A 30 -13.65 -6.19 9.58
C GLY A 30 -12.92 -6.23 8.24
N ARG A 31 -12.77 -5.08 7.56
CA ARG A 31 -12.17 -5.00 6.21
C ARG A 31 -10.90 -4.15 6.21
N PRO A 32 -9.96 -4.36 5.28
CA PRO A 32 -8.82 -3.49 5.14
C PRO A 32 -9.26 -2.09 4.68
N HIS A 33 -8.50 -1.08 5.08
CA HIS A 33 -8.66 0.32 4.68
C HIS A 33 -7.32 0.91 4.25
N LEU A 34 -7.34 1.73 3.20
CA LEU A 34 -6.16 2.46 2.74
C LEU A 34 -6.56 3.89 2.40
N HIS A 35 -5.88 4.85 3.02
CA HIS A 35 -5.93 6.26 2.63
C HIS A 35 -4.62 6.61 1.93
N PHE A 36 -4.73 7.16 0.72
CA PHE A 36 -3.61 7.63 -0.08
C PHE A 36 -3.76 9.12 -0.36
N HIS A 37 -2.71 9.87 -0.12
CA HIS A 37 -2.67 11.31 -0.40
C HIS A 37 -1.32 11.73 -0.98
N ASP A 38 -1.36 12.49 -2.06
CA ASP A 38 -0.23 13.22 -2.63
C ASP A 38 -0.70 14.60 -3.15
N SER A 39 0.09 15.28 -3.98
CA SER A 39 -0.27 16.60 -4.53
C SER A 39 -1.45 16.59 -5.51
N GLN A 40 -1.83 15.43 -6.06
CA GLN A 40 -2.86 15.26 -7.09
C GLN A 40 -4.06 14.44 -6.60
N HIS A 41 -3.86 13.60 -5.59
CA HIS A 41 -4.80 12.59 -5.14
C HIS A 41 -5.06 12.72 -3.65
N ASN A 42 -6.31 12.45 -3.27
CA ASN A 42 -6.72 12.24 -1.89
C ASN A 42 -7.86 11.22 -1.91
N GLN A 43 -7.53 9.94 -1.75
CA GLN A 43 -8.45 8.83 -2.01
C GLN A 43 -8.47 7.84 -0.86
N ASN A 44 -9.65 7.27 -0.61
CA ASN A 44 -9.87 6.22 0.38
C ASN A 44 -10.33 4.95 -0.34
N PHE A 45 -9.79 3.82 0.09
CA PHE A 45 -10.10 2.49 -0.40
C PHE A 45 -10.46 1.59 0.77
N SER A 46 -11.38 0.64 0.54
CA SER A 46 -11.80 -0.33 1.55
C SER A 46 -12.14 -1.67 0.93
N GLY A 47 -11.99 -2.75 1.71
CA GLY A 47 -12.39 -4.10 1.31
C GLY A 47 -11.84 -4.52 -0.05
N ASP A 48 -12.72 -4.89 -0.97
CA ASP A 48 -12.37 -5.44 -2.29
C ASP A 48 -11.69 -4.43 -3.23
N GLN A 49 -11.67 -3.14 -2.88
CA GLN A 49 -10.87 -2.13 -3.60
C GLN A 49 -9.37 -2.29 -3.34
N ILE A 50 -8.99 -3.04 -2.30
CA ILE A 50 -7.62 -3.27 -1.87
C ILE A 50 -7.25 -4.72 -2.18
N ARG A 51 -6.29 -4.91 -3.07
CA ARG A 51 -5.75 -6.22 -3.39
C ARG A 51 -4.51 -6.50 -2.55
N ASN A 52 -4.54 -7.59 -1.79
CA ASN A 52 -3.42 -8.05 -0.98
C ASN A 52 -2.78 -9.31 -1.59
N VAL A 53 -1.47 -9.32 -1.74
CA VAL A 53 -0.69 -10.49 -2.16
C VAL A 53 0.44 -10.74 -1.19
N THR A 54 0.43 -11.90 -0.53
CA THR A 54 1.57 -12.35 0.27
C THR A 54 2.70 -12.81 -0.64
N CYS A 55 3.92 -12.36 -0.34
CA CYS A 55 5.14 -12.76 -1.04
C CYS A 55 6.33 -12.76 -0.07
N ASP A 56 7.53 -13.10 -0.56
CA ASP A 56 8.74 -13.18 0.27
C ASP A 56 9.13 -11.85 0.95
N LEU A 57 8.64 -10.73 0.40
CA LEU A 57 8.85 -9.38 0.92
C LEU A 57 7.87 -8.99 2.04
N GLY A 58 6.84 -9.81 2.30
CA GLY A 58 5.74 -9.50 3.22
C GLY A 58 4.39 -9.52 2.50
N VAL A 59 3.63 -8.43 2.57
CA VAL A 59 2.36 -8.28 1.84
C VAL A 59 2.45 -7.10 0.89
N LEU A 60 2.19 -7.33 -0.39
CA LEU A 60 1.98 -6.29 -1.37
C LEU A 60 0.51 -5.86 -1.35
N VAL A 61 0.26 -4.61 -0.95
CA VAL A 61 -1.06 -3.99 -0.87
C VAL A 61 -1.24 -3.06 -2.06
N SER A 62 -2.24 -3.28 -2.91
CA SER A 62 -2.42 -2.54 -4.15
C SER A 62 -3.82 -1.95 -4.29
N VAL A 63 -3.92 -0.74 -4.85
CA VAL A 63 -5.16 -0.04 -5.20
C VAL A 63 -5.04 0.61 -6.58
N SER A 64 -6.17 0.85 -7.25
CA SER A 64 -6.20 1.61 -8.51
C SER A 64 -6.50 3.08 -8.21
N LEU A 65 -5.57 3.99 -8.52
CA LEU A 65 -5.74 5.43 -8.31
C LEU A 65 -6.55 6.09 -9.43
N GLN A 66 -6.40 5.58 -10.65
CA GLN A 66 -7.13 6.06 -11.82
C GLN A 66 -7.27 4.91 -12.82
N GLN A 67 -8.46 4.78 -13.40
CA GLN A 67 -8.70 3.86 -14.51
C GLN A 67 -9.36 4.63 -15.65
N THR A 68 -8.78 4.55 -16.84
CA THR A 68 -9.37 5.08 -18.07
C THR A 68 -9.52 3.96 -19.08
N VAL A 69 -10.67 3.89 -19.75
CA VAL A 69 -10.97 2.80 -20.70
C VAL A 69 -10.01 2.84 -21.90
N ASP A 70 -9.57 4.03 -22.30
CA ASP A 70 -8.87 4.23 -23.58
C ASP A 70 -7.39 4.61 -23.45
N ALA A 71 -6.92 5.01 -22.27
CA ALA A 71 -5.55 5.53 -22.07
C ALA A 71 -4.75 4.80 -20.98
N GLY A 72 -5.31 3.72 -20.42
CA GLY A 72 -4.65 2.91 -19.40
C GLY A 72 -5.06 3.24 -17.97
N SER A 73 -4.22 2.86 -17.01
CA SER A 73 -4.53 3.01 -15.59
C SER A 73 -3.29 3.32 -14.76
N THR A 74 -3.51 3.92 -13.59
CA THR A 74 -2.46 4.14 -12.59
C THR A 74 -2.82 3.36 -11.34
N SER A 75 -1.92 2.52 -10.87
CA SER A 75 -2.05 1.80 -9.61
C SER A 75 -0.99 2.26 -8.60
N PHE A 76 -1.36 2.18 -7.32
CA PHE A 76 -0.45 2.35 -6.20
C PHE A 76 -0.28 1.00 -5.52
N SER A 77 0.96 0.61 -5.25
CA SER A 77 1.29 -0.58 -4.48
C SER A 77 2.25 -0.24 -3.34
N LEU A 78 2.02 -0.84 -2.18
CA LEU A 78 2.82 -0.67 -0.98
C LEU A 78 3.31 -2.02 -0.49
N LEU A 79 4.62 -2.14 -0.26
CA LEU A 79 5.16 -3.29 0.47
C LEU A 79 4.93 -3.09 1.97
N ILE A 80 4.26 -4.05 2.59
CA ILE A 80 4.10 -4.12 4.04
C ILE A 80 5.07 -5.16 4.57
N PRO A 81 6.15 -4.75 5.26
CA PRO A 81 7.11 -5.70 5.79
C PRO A 81 6.54 -6.45 7.00
N ARG A 82 7.08 -7.64 7.24
CA ARG A 82 6.85 -8.38 8.50
C ARG A 82 7.49 -7.62 9.65
N VAL A 83 6.70 -7.29 10.67
CA VAL A 83 7.15 -6.59 11.88
C VAL A 83 6.58 -7.32 13.08
N ASN A 84 7.40 -7.53 14.10
CA ASN A 84 6.99 -8.04 15.40
C ASN A 84 7.17 -6.93 16.43
N LEU A 85 6.09 -6.54 17.09
CA LEU A 85 6.09 -5.50 18.12
C LEU A 85 5.78 -6.13 19.47
N GLN A 86 6.29 -5.55 20.54
CA GLN A 86 5.75 -5.83 21.87
C GLN A 86 4.31 -5.29 21.93
N SER A 87 3.43 -5.94 22.70
CA SER A 87 2.06 -5.45 22.88
C SER A 87 2.05 -3.99 23.39
N GLY A 88 1.42 -3.10 22.62
CA GLY A 88 1.34 -1.66 22.93
C GLY A 88 2.49 -0.82 22.36
N GLU A 89 3.51 -1.43 21.75
CA GLU A 89 4.61 -0.73 21.10
C GLU A 89 4.18 -0.05 19.79
N ILE A 90 4.81 1.09 19.49
CA ILE A 90 4.82 1.73 18.17
C ILE A 90 6.21 1.51 17.59
N GLY A 91 6.30 0.73 16.51
CA GLY A 91 7.57 0.46 15.84
C GLY A 91 7.81 1.40 14.66
N HIS A 92 9.07 1.77 14.44
CA HIS A 92 9.46 2.46 13.21
C HIS A 92 9.51 1.48 12.04
N VAL A 93 9.02 1.92 10.89
CA VAL A 93 9.01 1.13 9.66
C VAL A 93 9.57 1.95 8.51
N SER A 94 10.37 1.30 7.67
CA SER A 94 10.85 1.79 6.39
C SER A 94 10.47 0.77 5.32
N THR A 95 9.90 1.23 4.22
CA THR A 95 9.41 0.35 3.14
C THR A 95 9.43 1.07 1.80
N GLU A 96 9.08 0.36 0.73
CA GLU A 96 8.97 0.89 -0.62
C GLU A 96 7.50 0.92 -1.08
N ALA A 97 7.15 1.97 -1.80
CA ALA A 97 5.93 2.08 -2.57
C ALA A 97 6.26 2.12 -4.07
N VAL A 98 5.33 1.63 -4.88
CA VAL A 98 5.43 1.59 -6.34
C VAL A 98 4.17 2.21 -6.93
N LEU A 99 4.35 3.33 -7.62
CA LEU A 99 3.34 3.85 -8.55
C LEU A 99 3.58 3.21 -9.91
N THR A 100 2.55 2.58 -10.47
CA THR A 100 2.62 1.94 -11.79
C THR A 100 1.68 2.63 -12.75
N VAL A 101 2.20 3.10 -13.87
CA VAL A 101 1.40 3.55 -15.01
C VAL A 101 1.33 2.41 -16.01
N HIS A 102 0.13 1.87 -16.19
CA HIS A 102 -0.21 0.83 -17.15
C HIS A 102 -0.63 1.49 -18.46
N ARG A 103 0.26 1.53 -19.45
CA ARG A 103 -0.04 2.09 -20.77
C ARG A 103 -0.90 1.14 -21.57
N LEU A 104 -1.95 1.68 -22.17
CA LEU A 104 -2.83 0.97 -23.09
C LEU A 104 -3.22 1.90 -24.23
N SER A 105 -3.29 1.34 -25.44
CA SER A 105 -3.85 1.97 -26.63
C SER A 105 -4.79 1.01 -27.34
N VAL A 106 -5.87 1.52 -27.92
CA VAL A 106 -6.76 0.74 -28.81
C VAL A 106 -6.11 0.43 -30.16
N VAL A 107 -5.03 1.10 -30.53
CA VAL A 107 -4.27 0.83 -31.77
C VAL A 107 -3.10 -0.10 -31.44
N PRO A 108 -3.08 -1.36 -31.92
CA PRO A 108 -2.13 -2.38 -31.45
C PRO A 108 -0.65 -2.04 -31.63
N VAL A 109 -0.28 -1.33 -32.71
CA VAL A 109 1.12 -0.96 -32.97
C VAL A 109 1.69 0.00 -31.92
N PHE A 110 0.83 0.73 -31.19
CA PHE A 110 1.23 1.62 -30.11
C PHE A 110 1.40 0.91 -28.76
N ASN A 111 1.05 -0.38 -28.67
CA ASN A 111 1.29 -1.22 -27.47
C ASN A 111 2.60 -2.02 -27.57
N HIS A 112 3.58 -1.53 -28.32
CA HIS A 112 4.86 -2.21 -28.48
C HIS A 112 5.83 -1.88 -27.35
N GLY A 113 6.50 -2.89 -26.80
CA GLY A 113 7.55 -2.74 -25.77
C GLY A 113 7.01 -2.80 -24.34
N GLN A 114 7.66 -2.09 -23.43
CA GLN A 114 7.27 -2.02 -22.03
C GLN A 114 6.01 -1.17 -21.87
N LEU A 115 4.96 -1.76 -21.29
CA LEU A 115 3.68 -1.08 -21.06
C LEU A 115 3.53 -0.58 -19.62
N ASP A 116 4.19 -1.22 -18.67
CA ASP A 116 4.16 -0.82 -17.27
C ASP A 116 5.39 0.00 -16.92
N HIS A 117 5.16 1.23 -16.45
CA HIS A 117 6.21 2.12 -15.97
C HIS A 117 6.12 2.28 -14.46
N TYR A 118 7.25 2.06 -13.78
CA TYR A 118 7.31 2.05 -12.32
C TYR A 118 8.06 3.27 -11.79
N THR A 119 7.47 3.93 -10.80
CA THR A 119 8.15 4.87 -9.92
C THR A 119 8.20 4.27 -8.54
N VAL A 120 9.41 3.93 -8.07
CA VAL A 120 9.63 3.38 -6.73
C VAL A 120 9.99 4.52 -5.77
N SER A 121 9.41 4.51 -4.58
CA SER A 121 9.62 5.54 -3.57
C SER A 121 9.72 4.94 -2.18
N LYS A 122 10.78 5.33 -1.48
CA LYS A 122 10.97 4.96 -0.08
C LYS A 122 10.00 5.74 0.81
N LEU A 123 9.26 5.02 1.64
CA LEU A 123 8.41 5.56 2.68
C LEU A 123 8.96 5.19 4.06
N ASN A 124 8.79 6.10 5.01
CA ASN A 124 9.14 5.87 6.42
C ASN A 124 7.96 6.26 7.30
N GLY A 125 7.86 5.65 8.48
CA GLY A 125 6.84 6.03 9.44
C GLY A 125 6.73 5.04 10.58
N THR A 126 5.50 4.72 10.96
CA THR A 126 5.21 3.89 12.13
C THR A 126 4.24 2.78 11.83
N ALA A 127 4.35 1.70 12.60
CA ALA A 127 3.39 0.62 12.65
C ALA A 127 2.99 0.35 14.10
N ARG A 128 1.72 0.00 14.32
CA ARG A 128 1.21 -0.39 15.64
C ARG A 128 0.11 -1.44 15.53
N HIS A 129 -0.08 -2.20 16.59
CA HIS A 129 -1.24 -3.07 16.72
C HIS A 129 -2.38 -2.28 17.36
N VAL A 130 -3.51 -2.16 16.66
CA VAL A 130 -4.74 -1.53 17.14
C VAL A 130 -5.77 -2.61 17.39
N LEU A 131 -6.33 -2.62 18.61
CA LEU A 131 -7.49 -3.42 18.97
C LEU A 131 -8.74 -2.68 18.48
N LEU A 132 -9.60 -3.38 17.74
CA LEU A 132 -10.83 -2.85 17.14
C LEU A 132 -12.06 -3.39 17.87
#